data_AF-A0A8S1LQF0-F1
#
_entry.id   AF-A0A8S1LQF0-F1
#
_cell.length_a   1.000
_cell.length_b   1.000
_cell.length_c   1.000
_cell.angle_alpha   90.00
_cell.angle_beta   90.00
_cell.angle_gamma   90.00
#
_symmetry.space_group_name_H-M   'P 1'
#
loop_
_entity.id
_entity.type
_entity.pdbx_description
1 polymer ?
#
loop_
_entity_poly.entity_id
_entity_poly.type
_entity_poly.pdbx_seq_one_letter_code
_entity_poly.pdbx_strand_id
1 'polypeptide(L)'
;MTSIQQHSKVERIQEQQKNNSSTSSRDSDSSDSSYDFIRDLNQKSSLKRSPEEVQELLCRYQGKHGLKYQKISNEQRQKLIKQVTTTGCTIKSASRDLNINFSTAKAIIQIFRKEGRMSKKVKREKIQDEFKNPEIVNKVGLANEQQCQQRQNNVKDNLDTILFQQVEEKNRNQAIIIQQLNTQNIYLQGKINQLQQEKSQLSQNYCFLANQYNQLQQMVSQTMPQYYQPYQM
;
A
#
# COMPACT_ATOMS: atom_id res chain seq x y z
N MET A 1 -45.66 31.45 41.13
CA MET A 1 -44.90 32.62 40.65
C MET A 1 -43.42 32.34 40.86
N THR A 2 -42.68 32.10 39.78
CA THR A 2 -41.23 32.34 39.62
C THR A 2 -40.88 31.94 38.18
N SER A 3 -40.53 32.94 37.38
CA SER A 3 -40.18 32.84 35.96
C SER A 3 -38.66 32.91 35.83
N ILE A 4 -38.03 31.97 35.13
CA ILE A 4 -36.60 32.07 34.74
C ILE A 4 -36.50 31.89 33.23
N GLN A 5 -36.05 32.98 32.62
CA GLN A 5 -35.96 33.28 31.21
C GLN A 5 -34.68 32.66 30.62
N GLN A 6 -34.82 32.02 29.46
CA GLN A 6 -33.74 31.50 28.64
C GLN A 6 -33.04 32.64 27.89
N HIS A 7 -31.71 32.61 27.77
CA HIS A 7 -31.00 33.28 26.68
C HIS A 7 -29.89 32.38 26.11
N SER A 8 -30.18 31.87 24.91
CA SER A 8 -29.25 31.24 23.98
C SER A 8 -28.50 32.33 23.21
N LYS A 9 -27.17 32.23 23.11
CA LYS A 9 -26.35 33.03 22.18
C LYS A 9 -25.80 32.10 21.11
N VAL A 10 -26.32 32.28 19.90
CA VAL A 10 -25.84 31.70 18.65
C VAL A 10 -24.83 32.67 18.05
N GLU A 11 -23.56 32.25 17.94
CA GLU A 11 -22.53 32.98 17.20
C GLU A 11 -22.46 32.49 15.75
N ARG A 12 -22.42 33.46 14.85
CA ARG A 12 -22.60 33.38 13.40
C ARG A 12 -21.21 33.35 12.75
N ILE A 13 -20.84 32.28 12.06
CA ILE A 13 -19.59 32.20 11.28
C ILE A 13 -19.85 32.75 9.87
N GLN A 14 -19.02 33.71 9.46
CA GLN A 14 -19.04 34.36 8.14
C GLN A 14 -18.36 33.49 7.08
N GLU A 15 -18.99 33.42 5.92
CA GLU A 15 -18.45 32.92 4.66
C GLU A 15 -17.38 33.87 4.09
N GLN A 16 -16.26 33.32 3.66
CA GLN A 16 -15.37 33.97 2.69
C GLN A 16 -15.05 32.98 1.57
N GLN A 17 -15.63 33.25 0.39
CA GLN A 17 -15.12 32.78 -0.90
C GLN A 17 -14.37 33.95 -1.56
N LYS A 18 -13.16 33.70 -2.09
CA LYS A 18 -12.79 34.02 -3.48
C LYS A 18 -11.36 33.60 -3.85
N ASN A 19 -11.32 32.87 -4.96
CA ASN A 19 -10.38 32.95 -6.09
C ASN A 19 -8.94 32.45 -5.90
N ASN A 20 -8.60 31.35 -6.59
CA ASN A 20 -7.35 31.24 -7.36
C ASN A 20 -7.42 30.17 -8.48
N SER A 21 -6.97 30.62 -9.66
CA SER A 21 -6.30 29.91 -10.77
C SER A 21 -6.93 28.66 -11.42
N SER A 22 -7.27 28.78 -12.70
CA SER A 22 -7.24 27.66 -13.65
C SER A 22 -6.83 28.16 -15.03
N THR A 23 -5.60 27.81 -15.43
CA THR A 23 -5.05 27.98 -16.78
C THR A 23 -4.83 26.61 -17.41
N SER A 24 -5.28 26.49 -18.66
CA SER A 24 -4.84 25.56 -19.73
C SER A 24 -4.82 24.05 -19.47
N SER A 25 -5.63 23.32 -20.25
CA SER A 25 -5.11 22.21 -21.04
C SER A 25 -5.88 22.11 -22.35
N ARG A 26 -5.14 21.75 -23.39
CA ARG A 26 -5.47 21.77 -24.81
C ARG A 26 -5.14 20.37 -25.27
N ASP A 27 -6.13 19.48 -25.29
CA ASP A 27 -5.91 18.08 -25.68
C ASP A 27 -6.48 17.84 -27.08
N SER A 28 -5.55 17.47 -27.96
CA SER A 28 -5.76 17.06 -29.33
C SER A 28 -5.95 15.54 -29.34
N ASP A 29 -7.16 15.08 -29.66
CA ASP A 29 -7.40 13.66 -29.92
C ASP A 29 -6.90 13.30 -31.32
N SER A 30 -5.61 12.96 -31.37
CA SER A 30 -5.02 12.18 -32.45
C SER A 30 -5.61 10.77 -32.38
N SER A 31 -6.47 10.44 -33.35
CA SER A 31 -6.99 9.09 -33.56
C SER A 31 -5.85 8.17 -34.04
N ASP A 32 -5.04 7.69 -33.10
CA ASP A 32 -4.17 6.53 -33.28
C ASP A 32 -5.05 5.28 -33.33
N SER A 33 -5.52 4.96 -34.54
CA SER A 33 -6.17 3.70 -34.85
C SER A 33 -5.16 2.57 -34.65
N SER A 34 -5.01 2.14 -33.39
CA SER A 34 -4.27 0.96 -32.97
C SER A 34 -4.80 -0.25 -33.72
N TYR A 35 -4.07 -0.64 -34.76
CA TYR A 35 -4.36 -1.81 -35.57
C TYR A 35 -4.14 -3.06 -34.69
N ASP A 36 -5.23 -3.61 -34.19
CA ASP A 36 -5.27 -4.64 -33.16
C ASP A 36 -5.02 -6.04 -33.78
N PHE A 37 -3.76 -6.32 -34.13
CA PHE A 37 -3.31 -7.50 -34.90
C PHE A 37 -3.61 -8.84 -34.22
N ILE A 38 -3.96 -8.85 -32.94
CA ILE A 38 -4.29 -10.09 -32.20
C ILE A 38 -5.64 -10.67 -32.67
N ARG A 39 -6.54 -9.87 -33.23
CA ARG A 39 -7.82 -10.38 -33.76
C ARG A 39 -7.67 -11.19 -35.07
N ASP A 40 -6.70 -10.88 -35.91
CA ASP A 40 -6.54 -11.56 -37.20
C ASP A 40 -5.80 -12.90 -37.11
N LEU A 41 -5.01 -13.14 -36.05
CA LEU A 41 -4.31 -14.41 -35.88
C LEU A 41 -5.25 -15.56 -35.49
N ASN A 42 -6.41 -15.24 -34.89
CA ASN A 42 -7.37 -16.23 -34.39
C ASN A 42 -8.56 -16.49 -35.32
N GLN A 43 -8.72 -15.77 -36.44
CA GLN A 43 -9.88 -15.92 -37.33
C GLN A 43 -9.64 -16.66 -38.65
N LYS A 44 -8.45 -17.22 -38.91
CA LYS A 44 -8.22 -18.02 -40.14
C LYS A 44 -7.60 -19.38 -39.83
N SER A 45 -8.38 -20.25 -39.20
CA SER A 45 -8.03 -21.64 -38.91
C SER A 45 -8.40 -22.64 -40.03
N SER A 46 -8.55 -22.21 -41.29
CA SER A 46 -8.97 -23.12 -42.37
C SER A 46 -8.34 -22.93 -43.74
N LEU A 47 -7.19 -22.27 -43.86
CA LEU A 47 -6.32 -22.45 -45.03
C LEU A 47 -5.01 -23.10 -44.61
N LYS A 48 -4.79 -24.32 -45.13
CA LYS A 48 -3.52 -25.04 -45.07
C LYS A 48 -2.43 -24.17 -45.70
N ARG A 49 -1.72 -23.40 -44.89
CA ARG A 49 -0.48 -22.73 -45.31
C ARG A 49 0.56 -23.79 -45.61
N SER A 50 1.24 -23.63 -46.74
CA SER A 50 2.39 -24.43 -47.10
C SER A 50 3.48 -24.30 -46.02
N PRO A 51 4.24 -25.37 -45.72
CA PRO A 51 5.40 -25.31 -44.82
C PRO A 51 6.39 -24.19 -45.19
N GLU A 52 6.51 -23.85 -46.47
CA GLU A 52 7.40 -22.78 -46.96
C GLU A 52 6.90 -21.38 -46.59
N GLU A 53 5.60 -21.10 -46.63
CA GLU A 53 5.06 -19.78 -46.24
C GLU A 53 5.17 -19.54 -44.73
N VAL A 54 5.04 -20.59 -43.92
CA VAL A 54 5.27 -20.52 -42.46
C VAL A 54 6.74 -20.20 -42.17
N GLN A 55 7.65 -20.80 -42.94
CA GLN A 55 9.09 -20.58 -42.80
C GLN A 55 9.52 -19.18 -43.30
N GLU A 56 8.91 -18.67 -44.38
CA GLU A 56 9.16 -17.31 -44.87
C GLU A 56 8.64 -16.24 -43.90
N LEU A 57 7.46 -16.44 -43.29
CA LEU A 57 6.93 -15.56 -42.26
C LEU A 57 7.79 -15.56 -40.98
N LEU A 58 8.34 -16.72 -40.59
CA LEU A 58 9.30 -16.81 -39.47
C LEU A 58 10.62 -16.07 -39.78
N CYS A 59 11.10 -16.13 -41.02
CA CYS A 59 12.32 -15.44 -41.46
C CYS A 59 12.13 -13.92 -41.56
N ARG A 60 10.94 -13.42 -41.94
CA ARG A 60 10.67 -11.97 -41.94
C ARG A 60 10.47 -11.39 -40.53
N TYR A 61 10.04 -12.19 -39.55
CA TYR A 61 9.88 -11.77 -38.15
C TYR A 61 11.18 -11.83 -37.34
N GLN A 62 12.16 -12.62 -37.76
CA GLN A 62 13.51 -12.54 -37.23
C GLN A 62 14.27 -11.47 -38.01
N GLY A 63 14.19 -10.21 -37.54
CA GLY A 63 15.03 -9.13 -38.06
C GLY A 63 16.49 -9.60 -38.21
N LYS A 64 17.21 -9.03 -39.19
CA LYS A 64 18.54 -9.42 -39.69
C LYS A 64 19.64 -9.71 -38.64
N HIS A 65 19.39 -9.47 -37.36
CA HIS A 65 20.16 -10.00 -36.24
C HIS A 65 19.26 -10.77 -35.26
N GLY A 66 18.97 -12.04 -35.58
CA GLY A 66 18.40 -13.02 -34.65
C GLY A 66 19.35 -13.41 -33.50
N LEU A 67 20.18 -12.47 -33.02
CA LEU A 67 21.05 -12.64 -31.87
C LEU A 67 20.18 -12.66 -30.62
N LYS A 68 19.64 -13.84 -30.30
CA LYS A 68 19.03 -14.11 -28.99
C LYS A 68 20.05 -13.71 -27.92
N TYR A 69 19.71 -12.73 -27.08
CA TYR A 69 20.58 -12.30 -25.98
C TYR A 69 21.03 -13.51 -25.17
N GLN A 70 22.34 -13.60 -24.92
CA GLN A 70 22.91 -14.66 -24.10
C GLN A 70 22.25 -14.65 -22.72
N LYS A 71 21.62 -15.77 -22.35
CA LYS A 71 20.98 -15.93 -21.04
C LYS A 71 22.05 -16.16 -19.99
N ILE A 72 22.27 -15.17 -19.13
CA ILE A 72 23.25 -15.25 -18.05
C ILE A 72 22.65 -15.99 -16.85
N SER A 73 23.40 -16.92 -16.24
CA SER A 73 22.99 -17.63 -15.02
C SER A 73 23.13 -16.75 -13.76
N ASN A 74 22.47 -17.13 -12.66
CA ASN A 74 22.65 -16.42 -11.39
C ASN A 74 24.09 -16.55 -10.87
N GLU A 75 24.73 -17.70 -11.08
CA GLU A 75 26.14 -17.91 -10.70
C GLU A 75 27.08 -16.99 -11.46
N GLN A 76 26.91 -16.85 -12.76
CA GLN A 76 27.70 -15.92 -13.58
C GLN A 76 27.49 -14.47 -13.12
N ARG A 77 26.26 -14.10 -12.77
CA ARG A 77 25.96 -12.78 -12.20
C ARG A 77 26.69 -12.56 -10.87
N GLN A 78 26.68 -13.54 -9.98
CA GLN A 78 27.37 -13.45 -8.68
C GLN A 78 28.88 -13.40 -8.85
N LYS A 79 29.46 -14.24 -9.74
CA LYS A 79 30.90 -14.21 -10.06
C LYS A 79 31.32 -12.86 -10.63
N LEU A 80 30.52 -12.29 -11.55
CA LEU A 80 30.77 -10.96 -12.13
C LEU A 80 30.78 -9.88 -11.04
N ILE A 81 29.78 -9.88 -10.17
CA ILE A 81 29.69 -8.91 -9.07
C ILE A 81 30.91 -9.06 -8.17
N LYS A 82 31.21 -10.28 -7.71
CA LYS A 82 32.37 -10.55 -6.85
C LYS A 82 33.68 -10.10 -7.49
N GLN A 83 33.94 -10.38 -8.76
CA GLN A 83 35.17 -9.93 -9.44
C GLN A 83 35.28 -8.40 -9.51
N VAL A 84 34.17 -7.71 -9.81
CA VAL A 84 34.17 -6.25 -9.92
C VAL A 84 34.25 -5.57 -8.55
N THR A 85 33.66 -6.14 -7.51
CA THR A 85 33.60 -5.53 -6.17
C THR A 85 34.77 -5.93 -5.27
N THR A 86 35.17 -7.20 -5.30
CA THR A 86 36.17 -7.77 -4.38
C THR A 86 37.56 -7.67 -4.98
N THR A 87 37.73 -8.00 -6.26
CA THR A 87 39.03 -7.95 -6.94
C THR A 87 39.32 -6.56 -7.52
N GLY A 88 38.32 -5.68 -7.60
CA GLY A 88 38.45 -4.35 -8.20
C GLY A 88 38.67 -4.36 -9.70
N CYS A 89 38.42 -5.50 -10.37
CA CYS A 89 38.59 -5.62 -11.81
C CYS A 89 37.59 -4.71 -12.56
N THR A 90 38.02 -4.18 -13.70
CA THR A 90 37.12 -3.40 -14.56
C THR A 90 35.96 -4.28 -15.05
N ILE A 91 34.79 -3.67 -15.25
CA ILE A 91 33.63 -4.39 -15.81
C ILE A 91 33.99 -5.04 -17.16
N LYS A 92 34.89 -4.41 -17.94
CA LYS A 92 35.34 -4.89 -19.25
C LYS A 92 36.27 -6.10 -19.18
N SER A 93 37.08 -6.24 -18.13
CA SER A 93 37.91 -7.44 -17.94
C SER A 93 37.05 -8.59 -17.40
N ALA A 94 36.28 -8.35 -16.35
CA ALA A 94 35.41 -9.37 -15.75
C ALA A 94 34.34 -9.90 -16.74
N SER A 95 33.83 -9.05 -17.65
CA SER A 95 32.89 -9.49 -18.68
C SER A 95 33.53 -10.41 -19.71
N ARG A 96 34.81 -10.19 -20.05
CA ARG A 96 35.56 -11.06 -20.97
C ARG A 96 35.84 -12.40 -20.31
N ASP A 97 36.27 -12.40 -19.06
CA ASP A 97 36.62 -13.62 -18.32
C ASP A 97 35.40 -14.54 -18.12
N LEU A 98 34.21 -13.95 -17.96
CA LEU A 98 32.96 -14.68 -17.76
C LEU A 98 32.17 -14.92 -19.04
N ASN A 99 32.70 -14.51 -20.21
CA ASN A 99 32.03 -14.57 -21.50
C ASN A 99 30.61 -13.98 -21.46
N ILE A 100 30.49 -12.76 -20.92
CA ILE A 100 29.25 -12.00 -20.82
C ILE A 100 29.38 -10.75 -21.70
N ASN A 101 28.32 -10.43 -22.45
CA ASN A 101 28.26 -9.18 -23.20
C ASN A 101 28.48 -7.97 -22.28
N PHE A 102 29.35 -7.05 -22.71
CA PHE A 102 29.72 -5.87 -21.92
C PHE A 102 28.50 -5.03 -21.50
N SER A 103 27.53 -4.85 -22.39
CA SER A 103 26.27 -4.15 -22.10
C SER A 103 25.49 -4.82 -20.96
N THR A 104 25.42 -6.15 -20.97
CA THR A 104 24.72 -6.92 -19.93
C THR A 104 25.48 -6.90 -18.61
N ALA A 105 26.82 -7.01 -18.64
CA ALA A 105 27.66 -6.87 -17.46
C ALA A 105 27.49 -5.48 -16.81
N LYS A 106 27.48 -4.41 -17.63
CA LYS A 106 27.23 -3.04 -17.17
C LYS A 106 25.85 -2.91 -16.49
N ALA A 107 24.81 -3.47 -17.10
CA ALA A 107 23.47 -3.47 -16.51
C ALA A 107 23.41 -4.23 -15.18
N ILE A 108 24.05 -5.39 -15.08
CA ILE A 108 24.14 -6.18 -13.84
C ILE A 108 24.80 -5.37 -12.73
N ILE A 109 25.96 -4.77 -13.00
CA ILE A 109 26.71 -3.99 -12.00
C ILE A 109 25.94 -2.72 -11.61
N GLN A 110 25.27 -2.07 -12.56
CA GLN A 110 24.44 -0.91 -12.25
C GLN A 110 23.28 -1.27 -11.33
N ILE A 111 22.59 -2.38 -11.60
CA ILE A 111 21.52 -2.89 -10.72
C ILE A 111 22.09 -3.24 -9.35
N PHE A 112 23.24 -3.92 -9.29
CA PHE A 112 23.89 -4.26 -8.02
C PHE A 112 24.26 -3.00 -7.22
N ARG A 113 24.81 -1.96 -7.85
CA ARG A 113 25.14 -0.69 -7.19
C ARG A 113 23.91 0.07 -6.69
N LYS A 114 22.76 -0.04 -7.38
CA LYS A 114 21.51 0.66 -7.01
C LYS A 114 20.69 -0.11 -5.97
N GLU A 115 20.55 -1.42 -6.13
CA GLU A 115 19.63 -2.26 -5.36
C GLU A 115 20.35 -3.21 -4.38
N GLY A 116 21.68 -3.34 -4.45
CA GLY A 116 22.44 -4.36 -3.70
C GLY A 116 22.20 -5.80 -4.18
N ARG A 117 21.47 -6.00 -5.27
CA ARG A 117 20.92 -7.31 -5.64
C ARG A 117 21.91 -8.20 -6.39
N MET A 118 22.36 -9.28 -5.75
CA MET A 118 23.29 -10.26 -6.35
C MET A 118 22.62 -11.28 -7.30
N SER A 119 21.34 -11.56 -7.11
CA SER A 119 20.59 -12.56 -7.90
C SER A 119 19.57 -11.91 -8.83
N LYS A 120 19.01 -12.67 -9.78
CA LYS A 120 17.79 -12.22 -10.49
C LYS A 120 16.64 -12.03 -9.51
N LYS A 121 15.73 -11.10 -9.80
CA LYS A 121 14.53 -10.88 -8.99
C LYS A 121 13.67 -12.14 -9.10
N VAL A 122 13.53 -12.87 -8.00
CA VAL A 122 12.60 -14.00 -7.92
C VAL A 122 11.19 -13.39 -8.04
N LYS A 123 10.38 -13.90 -8.98
CA LYS A 123 8.96 -13.52 -9.04
C LYS A 123 8.34 -13.96 -7.72
N ARG A 124 7.63 -13.05 -7.05
CA ARG A 124 7.03 -13.31 -5.74
C ARG A 124 5.91 -14.34 -5.94
N GLU A 125 6.19 -15.60 -5.70
CA GLU A 125 5.16 -16.58 -5.42
C GLU A 125 4.66 -16.28 -4.00
N LYS A 126 3.35 -16.07 -3.85
CA LYS A 126 2.71 -15.82 -2.55
C LYS A 126 2.76 -17.12 -1.75
N ILE A 127 3.76 -17.30 -0.89
CA ILE A 127 3.76 -18.37 0.10
C ILE A 127 4.27 -17.79 1.43
N GLN A 128 3.44 -17.96 2.45
CA GLN A 128 3.71 -17.65 3.85
C GLN A 128 4.79 -18.59 4.40
N ASP A 129 5.41 -18.12 5.48
CA ASP A 129 6.20 -18.86 6.45
C ASP A 129 7.69 -19.14 6.18
N GLU A 130 8.42 -18.76 7.23
CA GLU A 130 9.53 -19.47 7.85
C GLU A 130 10.97 -19.31 7.33
N PHE A 131 11.74 -18.60 8.18
CA PHE A 131 13.06 -18.94 8.72
C PHE A 131 14.29 -18.08 8.38
N LYS A 132 14.84 -17.57 9.50
CA LYS A 132 16.24 -17.61 9.99
C LYS A 132 17.26 -16.58 9.44
N ASN A 133 17.72 -15.78 10.41
CA ASN A 133 18.98 -15.03 10.56
C ASN A 133 20.09 -15.26 9.52
N PRO A 134 20.87 -14.20 9.24
CA PRO A 134 22.29 -14.34 8.98
C PRO A 134 23.09 -13.58 10.03
N GLU A 135 23.44 -14.29 11.10
CA GLU A 135 24.70 -14.04 11.78
C GLU A 135 25.79 -14.75 10.96
N ILE A 136 27.00 -14.16 10.92
CA ILE A 136 28.24 -14.65 10.27
C ILE A 136 28.45 -14.19 8.81
N VAL A 137 29.23 -13.11 8.64
CA VAL A 137 30.48 -13.19 7.86
C VAL A 137 31.55 -12.34 8.55
N ASN A 138 32.55 -13.05 9.06
CA ASN A 138 33.77 -12.57 9.70
C ASN A 138 34.69 -11.81 8.74
N LYS A 139 35.33 -10.78 9.32
CA LYS A 139 36.77 -10.45 9.26
C LYS A 139 37.61 -11.14 8.18
N VAL A 140 38.07 -10.38 7.18
CA VAL A 140 39.42 -10.48 6.59
C VAL A 140 39.78 -9.12 5.95
N GLY A 141 40.96 -8.57 6.25
CA GLY A 141 41.60 -7.58 5.39
C GLY A 141 42.18 -6.32 6.05
N LEU A 142 43.08 -6.49 7.02
CA LEU A 142 44.08 -5.48 7.37
C LEU A 142 45.13 -5.42 6.24
N ALA A 143 45.11 -4.36 5.43
CA ALA A 143 46.29 -3.73 4.81
C ALA A 143 45.82 -2.65 3.81
N ASN A 144 46.42 -1.46 3.92
CA ASN A 144 46.24 -0.26 3.08
C ASN A 144 45.19 0.76 3.56
N GLU A 145 45.32 1.16 4.82
CA GLU A 145 44.73 2.37 5.38
C GLU A 145 45.60 3.58 5.02
N GLN A 146 45.14 4.46 4.13
CA GLN A 146 45.33 5.92 4.23
C GLN A 146 44.84 6.72 3.00
N GLN A 147 44.50 6.07 1.87
CA GLN A 147 43.92 6.78 0.71
C GLN A 147 42.46 6.42 0.36
N CYS A 148 41.83 5.48 1.07
CA CYS A 148 40.42 5.08 0.83
C CYS A 148 39.41 5.64 1.85
N GLN A 149 39.86 6.35 2.89
CA GLN A 149 38.97 6.75 4.00
C GLN A 149 38.09 7.97 3.68
N GLN A 150 38.49 8.88 2.78
CA GLN A 150 37.66 10.06 2.45
C GLN A 150 36.44 9.75 1.55
N ARG A 151 36.45 8.64 0.79
CA ARG A 151 35.27 8.23 -0.01
C ARG A 151 34.32 7.29 0.73
N GLN A 152 34.78 6.55 1.74
CA GLN A 152 33.91 5.69 2.54
C GLN A 152 33.06 6.49 3.53
N ASN A 153 33.58 7.61 4.07
CA ASN A 153 32.82 8.46 4.99
C ASN A 153 31.60 9.10 4.31
N ASN A 154 31.78 9.69 3.11
CA ASN A 154 30.69 10.30 2.34
C ASN A 154 29.58 9.32 1.88
N VAL A 155 29.87 8.03 1.75
CA VAL A 155 28.88 7.00 1.37
C VAL A 155 28.15 6.43 2.58
N LYS A 156 28.82 6.30 3.74
CA LYS A 156 28.17 5.97 5.01
C LYS A 156 27.19 7.06 5.45
N ASP A 157 27.62 8.32 5.38
CA ASP A 157 26.76 9.46 5.72
C ASP A 157 25.50 9.52 4.85
N ASN A 158 25.59 9.14 3.58
CA ASN A 158 24.43 9.08 2.67
C ASN A 158 23.47 7.92 2.99
N LEU A 159 24.00 6.74 3.36
CA LEU A 159 23.22 5.57 3.76
C LEU A 159 22.50 5.81 5.09
N ASP A 160 23.19 6.41 6.05
CA ASP A 160 22.64 6.77 7.35
C ASP A 160 21.56 7.86 7.21
N THR A 161 21.77 8.83 6.30
CA THR A 161 20.76 9.85 5.96
C THR A 161 19.50 9.21 5.36
N ILE A 162 19.63 8.26 4.42
CA ILE A 162 18.48 7.57 3.82
C ILE A 162 17.76 6.71 4.87
N LEU A 163 18.50 6.00 5.73
CA LEU A 163 17.91 5.19 6.79
C LEU A 163 17.16 6.06 7.79
N PHE A 164 17.74 7.19 8.19
CA PHE A 164 17.11 8.17 9.06
C PHE A 164 15.82 8.71 8.45
N GLN A 165 15.86 9.08 7.17
CA GLN A 165 14.69 9.58 6.44
C GLN A 165 13.56 8.53 6.35
N GLN A 166 13.91 7.26 6.15
CA GLN A 166 12.93 6.16 6.17
C GLN A 166 12.32 5.94 7.57
N VAL A 167 13.13 6.08 8.62
CA VAL A 167 12.65 5.96 10.00
C VAL A 167 11.74 7.13 10.35
N GLU A 168 12.09 8.36 9.97
CA GLU A 168 11.22 9.53 10.13
C GLU A 168 9.92 9.39 9.37
N GLU A 169 9.96 8.92 8.12
CA GLU A 169 8.75 8.71 7.32
C GLU A 169 7.83 7.66 7.96
N LYS A 170 8.40 6.57 8.48
CA LYS A 170 7.64 5.57 9.26
C LYS A 170 7.05 6.17 10.53
N ASN A 171 7.82 6.97 11.28
CA ASN A 171 7.32 7.64 12.49
C ASN A 171 6.21 8.63 12.16
N ARG A 172 6.33 9.38 11.06
CA ARG A 172 5.30 10.30 10.59
C ARG A 172 4.02 9.55 10.21
N ASN A 173 4.15 8.43 9.50
CA ASN A 173 3.00 7.59 9.14
C ASN A 173 2.34 6.98 10.39
N GLN A 174 3.13 6.52 11.37
CA GLN A 174 2.60 6.05 12.65
C GLN A 174 1.86 7.17 13.39
N ALA A 175 2.40 8.39 13.43
CA ALA A 175 1.75 9.54 14.07
C ALA A 175 0.41 9.88 13.42
N ILE A 176 0.31 9.80 12.08
CA ILE A 176 -0.95 10.00 11.35
C ILE A 176 -1.98 8.93 11.74
N ILE A 177 -1.57 7.67 11.82
CA ILE A 177 -2.46 6.57 12.23
C ILE A 177 -2.96 6.80 13.67
N ILE A 178 -2.06 7.15 14.60
CA ILE A 178 -2.42 7.45 15.99
C ILE A 178 -3.42 8.62 16.05
N GLN A 179 -3.21 9.68 15.28
CA GLN A 179 -4.11 10.82 15.22
C GLN A 179 -5.51 10.43 14.72
N GLN A 180 -5.59 9.58 13.69
CA GLN A 180 -6.86 9.07 13.17
C GLN A 180 -7.59 8.22 14.21
N LEU A 181 -6.88 7.33 14.89
CA LEU A 181 -7.45 6.50 15.96
C LEU A 181 -7.97 7.36 17.13
N ASN A 182 -7.22 8.39 17.53
CA ASN A 182 -7.67 9.31 18.58
C ASN A 182 -8.94 10.06 18.18
N THR A 183 -9.02 10.52 16.92
CA THR A 183 -10.23 11.18 16.40
C THR A 183 -11.44 10.24 16.45
N GLN A 184 -11.27 8.98 16.05
CA GLN A 184 -12.34 7.99 16.12
C GLN A 184 -12.76 7.70 17.56
N ASN A 185 -11.80 7.57 18.48
CA ASN A 185 -12.10 7.35 19.90
C ASN A 185 -12.90 8.51 20.50
N ILE A 186 -12.56 9.76 20.19
CA ILE A 186 -13.30 10.94 20.65
C ILE A 186 -14.75 10.90 20.14
N TYR A 187 -14.94 10.57 18.86
CA TYR A 187 -16.28 10.45 18.28
C TYR A 187 -17.11 9.35 18.96
N LEU A 188 -16.52 8.16 19.15
CA LEU A 188 -17.20 7.03 19.80
C LEU A 188 -17.54 7.35 21.25
N GLN A 189 -16.64 8.01 21.98
CA GLN A 189 -16.90 8.45 23.35
C GLN A 189 -18.06 9.46 23.42
N GLY A 190 -18.11 10.40 22.48
CA GLY A 190 -19.26 11.31 22.33
C GLY A 190 -20.57 10.56 22.09
N LYS A 191 -20.55 9.54 21.22
CA LYS A 191 -21.74 8.73 20.93
C LYS A 191 -22.20 7.90 22.13
N ILE A 192 -21.27 7.35 22.90
CA ILE A 192 -21.57 6.61 24.16
C ILE A 192 -22.27 7.54 25.14
N ASN A 193 -21.75 8.76 25.35
CA ASN A 193 -22.35 9.73 26.25
C ASN A 193 -23.77 10.12 25.82
N GLN A 194 -24.00 10.31 24.51
CA GLN A 194 -25.32 10.57 23.97
C GLN A 194 -26.30 9.43 24.26
N LEU A 195 -25.92 8.19 23.95
CA LEU A 195 -26.77 7.02 24.19
C LEU A 195 -27.06 6.83 25.69
N GLN A 196 -26.11 7.17 26.56
CA GLN A 196 -26.31 7.10 28.00
C GLN A 196 -27.32 8.14 28.48
N GLN A 197 -27.32 9.34 27.91
CA GLN A 197 -28.32 10.37 28.18
C GLN A 197 -29.71 9.93 27.69
N GLU A 198 -29.81 9.42 26.47
CA GLU A 198 -31.07 8.90 25.90
C GLU A 198 -31.64 7.76 26.74
N LYS A 199 -30.79 6.83 27.18
CA LYS A 199 -31.18 5.74 28.08
C LYS A 199 -31.75 6.27 29.40
N SER A 200 -31.13 7.28 29.99
CA SER A 200 -31.61 7.90 31.23
C SER A 200 -33.00 8.53 31.04
N GLN A 201 -33.18 9.29 29.96
CA GLN A 201 -34.48 9.89 29.61
C GLN A 201 -35.57 8.82 29.40
N LEU A 202 -35.26 7.76 28.66
CA LEU A 202 -36.20 6.66 28.42
C LEU A 202 -36.59 5.96 29.73
N SER A 203 -35.63 5.76 30.62
CA SER A 203 -35.89 5.18 31.95
C SER A 203 -36.82 6.05 32.80
N GLN A 204 -36.64 7.38 32.76
CA GLN A 204 -37.52 8.31 33.46
C GLN A 204 -38.94 8.28 32.89
N ASN A 205 -39.06 8.29 31.56
CA ASN A 205 -40.36 8.19 30.87
C ASN A 205 -41.08 6.88 31.21
N TYR A 206 -40.35 5.76 31.23
CA TYR A 206 -40.91 4.46 31.60
C TYR A 206 -41.42 4.45 33.05
N CYS A 207 -40.64 4.98 33.99
CA CYS A 207 -41.04 5.09 35.39
C CYS A 207 -42.32 5.94 35.54
N PHE A 208 -42.39 7.07 34.83
CA PHE A 208 -43.57 7.92 34.83
C PHE A 208 -44.81 7.20 34.28
N LEU A 209 -44.68 6.50 33.17
CA LEU A 209 -45.78 5.75 32.58
C LEU A 209 -46.25 4.60 33.48
N ALA A 210 -45.32 3.88 34.10
CA ALA A 210 -45.63 2.83 35.07
C ALA A 210 -46.41 3.38 36.27
N ASN A 211 -46.03 4.55 36.78
CA ASN A 211 -46.76 5.21 37.86
C ASN A 211 -48.18 5.60 37.46
N GLN A 212 -48.36 6.16 36.24
CA GLN A 212 -49.69 6.47 35.72
C GLN A 212 -50.57 5.22 35.58
N TYR A 213 -50.00 4.14 35.04
CA TYR A 213 -50.71 2.87 34.91
C TYR A 213 -51.16 2.33 36.27
N ASN A 214 -50.28 2.34 37.27
CA ASN A 214 -50.61 1.90 38.62
C ASN A 214 -51.73 2.75 39.25
N GLN A 215 -51.70 4.08 39.06
CA GLN A 215 -52.78 4.96 39.53
C GLN A 215 -54.12 4.62 38.89
N LEU A 216 -54.13 4.39 37.57
CA LEU A 216 -55.35 4.00 36.85
C LEU A 216 -55.88 2.65 37.35
N GLN A 217 -55.00 1.68 37.56
CA GLN A 217 -55.38 0.35 38.06
C GLN A 217 -56.02 0.42 39.45
N GLN A 218 -55.51 1.29 40.33
CA GLN A 218 -56.12 1.55 41.63
C GLN A 218 -57.53 2.14 41.49
N MET A 219 -57.72 3.15 40.62
CA MET A 219 -59.05 3.73 40.40
C MET A 219 -60.05 2.71 39.84
N VAL A 220 -59.64 1.87 38.89
CA VAL A 220 -60.49 0.81 38.33
C VAL A 220 -60.88 -0.20 39.41
N SER A 221 -59.94 -0.60 40.27
CA SER A 221 -60.23 -1.56 41.36
C SER A 221 -61.24 -1.03 42.39
N GLN A 222 -61.28 0.28 42.60
CA GLN A 222 -62.23 0.92 43.53
C GLN A 222 -63.61 1.17 42.90
N THR A 223 -63.67 1.34 41.57
CA THR A 223 -64.90 1.71 40.86
C THR A 223 -65.64 0.52 40.24
N MET A 224 -64.95 -0.60 39.96
CA MET A 224 -65.60 -1.81 39.47
C MET A 224 -66.22 -2.62 40.62
N PRO A 225 -67.53 -2.94 40.55
CA PRO A 225 -68.15 -3.87 41.49
C PRO A 225 -67.58 -5.28 41.31
N GLN A 226 -67.32 -5.98 42.41
CA GLN A 226 -66.87 -7.37 42.44
C GLN A 226 -68.01 -8.30 41.98
N TYR A 227 -68.19 -8.44 40.67
CA TYR A 227 -69.16 -9.37 40.08
C TYR A 227 -68.61 -10.79 39.99
N TYR A 228 -68.07 -11.34 41.08
CA TYR A 228 -67.75 -12.76 41.17
C TYR A 228 -67.89 -13.21 42.63
N GLN A 229 -69.12 -13.56 43.02
CA GLN A 229 -69.32 -14.54 44.07
C GLN A 229 -69.48 -15.89 43.38
N PRO A 230 -68.58 -16.88 43.61
CA PRO A 230 -68.80 -18.21 43.08
C PRO A 230 -70.08 -18.76 43.72
N TYR A 231 -71.00 -19.23 42.87
CA TYR A 231 -72.18 -19.98 43.27
C TYR A 231 -71.74 -21.12 44.20
N GLN A 232 -71.95 -20.95 45.51
CA GLN A 232 -71.93 -22.05 46.46
C GLN A 232 -73.30 -22.72 46.35
N MET A 233 -73.29 -23.96 45.86
CA MET A 233 -74.40 -24.91 45.90
C MET A 233 -74.70 -25.31 47.36
#